data_AF-A0A392RPG7-F1
#
_entry.id   AF-A0A392RPG7-F1
#
_cell.length_a   1.000
_cell.length_b   1.000
_cell.length_c   1.000
_cell.angle_alpha   90.00
_cell.angle_beta   90.00
_cell.angle_gamma   90.00
#
_symmetry.space_group_name_H-M   'P 1'
#
loop_
_entity.id
_entity.type
_entity.pdbx_description
1 polymer ?
#
loop_
_entity_poly.entity_id
_entity_poly.type
_entity_poly.pdbx_seq_one_letter_code
_entity_poly.pdbx_strand_id
1 'polypeptide(L)' 'MRIARNNHHMLHVMRFLTGLNDEFSVVKSQILILDPLPSMTKIFSMVLQFERQNCAPNLDDSKALVNASAGKPQGSGS' A
#
# COMPACT_ATOMS: atom_id res chain seq x y z
N MET A 1 18.98 -27.04 11.49
CA MET A 1 18.06 -26.12 12.20
C MET A 1 17.54 -24.93 11.36
N ARG A 2 18.18 -24.50 10.27
CA ARG A 2 17.72 -23.35 9.46
C ARG A 2 16.42 -23.61 8.68
N ILE A 3 16.24 -24.84 8.17
CA ILE A 3 15.07 -25.25 7.38
C ILE A 3 13.76 -25.12 8.18
N ALA A 4 13.76 -25.56 9.44
CA ALA A 4 12.58 -25.47 10.31
C ALA A 4 12.12 -24.03 10.53
N ARG A 5 13.05 -23.09 10.70
CA ARG A 5 12.75 -21.66 10.87
C ARG A 5 12.16 -21.05 9.59
N ASN A 6 12.72 -21.38 8.43
CA ASN A 6 12.21 -20.88 7.15
C ASN A 6 10.81 -21.42 6.86
N ASN A 7 10.57 -22.72 7.11
CA ASN A 7 9.24 -23.31 6.98
C ASN A 7 8.24 -22.67 7.94
N HIS A 8 8.64 -22.40 9.19
CA HIS A 8 7.78 -21.74 10.16
C HIS A 8 7.37 -20.32 9.70
N HIS A 9 8.33 -19.55 9.17
CA HIS A 9 8.04 -18.23 8.61
C HIS A 9 7.06 -18.32 7.44
N MET A 10 7.30 -19.23 6.49
CA MET A 10 6.42 -19.45 5.36
C MET A 10 5.00 -19.84 5.81
N LEU A 11 4.87 -20.77 6.75
CA LEU A 11 3.56 -21.19 7.29
C LEU A 11 2.81 -20.05 7.97
N HIS A 12 3.52 -19.17 8.69
CA HIS A 12 2.92 -17.98 9.30
C HIS A 12 2.41 -16.99 8.26
N VAL A 13 3.20 -16.73 7.22
CA VAL A 13 2.78 -15.86 6.11
C VAL A 13 1.57 -16.46 5.40
N MET A 14 1.60 -17.74 5.04
CA MET A 14 0.48 -18.40 4.37
C MET A 14 -0.79 -18.37 5.22
N ARG A 15 -0.69 -18.67 6.53
CA ARG A 15 -1.83 -18.61 7.45
C ARG A 15 -2.47 -17.22 7.48
N PHE A 16 -1.65 -16.18 7.52
CA PHE A 16 -2.12 -14.80 7.47
C PHE A 16 -2.81 -14.48 6.16
N LEU A 17 -2.18 -14.77 5.01
CA LEU A 17 -2.73 -14.47 3.68
C LEU A 17 -4.04 -15.21 3.39
N THR A 18 -4.17 -16.47 3.83
CA THR A 18 -5.42 -17.24 3.71
C THR A 18 -6.53 -16.66 4.59
N GLY A 19 -6.21 -16.01 5.70
CA GLY A 19 -7.19 -15.34 6.57
C GLY A 19 -7.69 -13.99 6.06
N LEU A 20 -7.06 -13.42 5.03
CA LEU A 20 -7.49 -12.15 4.42
C LEU A 20 -8.67 -12.35 3.47
N ASN A 21 -9.54 -11.34 3.38
CA ASN A 21 -10.69 -11.33 2.46
C ASN A 21 -10.27 -11.37 0.97
N ASP A 22 -11.19 -11.68 0.06
CA ASP A 22 -10.91 -11.80 -1.38
C ASP A 22 -10.51 -10.47 -2.03
N GLU A 23 -10.97 -9.33 -1.50
CA GLU A 23 -10.57 -7.99 -1.94
C GLU A 23 -9.05 -7.75 -1.87
N PHE A 24 -8.35 -8.47 -1.01
CA PHE A 24 -6.90 -8.39 -0.83
C PHE A 24 -6.11 -9.23 -1.85
N SER A 25 -6.76 -9.86 -2.84
CA SER A 25 -6.11 -10.77 -3.80
C SER A 25 -4.87 -10.15 -4.49
N VAL A 26 -4.94 -8.85 -4.79
CA VAL A 26 -3.81 -8.11 -5.40
C VAL A 26 -2.61 -8.05 -4.47
N VAL A 27 -2.79 -7.62 -3.21
CA VAL A 27 -1.69 -7.54 -2.24
C VAL A 27 -1.18 -8.93 -1.83
N LYS A 28 -2.05 -9.94 -1.75
CA LYS A 28 -1.64 -11.35 -1.55
C LYS A 28 -0.69 -11.80 -2.66
N SER A 29 -1.07 -11.57 -3.92
CA SER A 29 -0.25 -11.93 -5.08
C SER A 29 1.11 -11.20 -5.06
N GLN A 30 1.11 -9.91 -4.72
CA GLN A 30 2.34 -9.14 -4.61
C GLN A 30 3.28 -9.68 -3.53
N ILE A 31 2.76 -10.11 -2.37
CA ILE A 31 3.58 -10.68 -1.30
C ILE A 31 4.21 -12.02 -1.71
N LEU A 32 3.45 -12.87 -2.42
CA LEU A 32 3.89 -14.21 -2.81
C LEU A 32 5.03 -14.22 -3.84
N ILE A 33 5.18 -13.16 -4.63
CA ILE A 33 6.24 -13.05 -5.64
C ILE A 33 7.51 -12.36 -5.11
N LEU A 34 7.52 -11.87 -3.87
CA LEU A 34 8.70 -11.27 -3.27
C LEU A 34 9.68 -12.35 -2.79
N ASP A 35 10.93 -12.27 -3.27
CA ASP A 35 12.04 -13.12 -2.83
C ASP A 35 13.20 -12.27 -2.25
N PRO A 36 13.61 -12.51 -0.98
CA PRO A 36 13.03 -13.47 -0.04
C PRO A 36 11.66 -13.02 0.49
N LEU A 37 10.86 -13.99 0.93
CA LEU A 37 9.53 -13.72 1.50
C LEU A 37 9.63 -12.65 2.62
N PRO A 38 8.85 -11.57 2.56
CA PRO A 38 8.97 -10.45 3.47
C PRO A 38 8.63 -10.85 4.91
N SER A 39 9.15 -10.09 5.88
CA SER A 39 8.79 -10.27 7.29
C SER A 39 7.33 -9.95 7.54
N MET A 40 6.76 -10.54 8.59
CA MET A 40 5.38 -10.26 9.02
C MET A 40 5.09 -8.76 9.18
N THR A 41 6.01 -7.98 9.75
CA THR A 41 5.86 -6.52 9.90
C THR A 41 5.68 -5.81 8.56
N LYS A 42 6.45 -6.20 7.55
CA LYS A 42 6.33 -5.63 6.21
C LYS A 42 5.01 -6.03 5.55
N ILE A 43 4.60 -7.28 5.73
CA ILE A 43 3.31 -7.80 5.26
C ILE A 43 2.14 -6.99 5.85
N PHE A 44 2.13 -6.76 7.17
CA PHE A 44 1.10 -5.94 7.82
C PHE A 44 1.06 -4.52 7.25
N SER A 45 2.22 -3.91 7.02
CA SER A 45 2.31 -2.57 6.44
C SER A 45 1.78 -2.52 5.00
N MET A 46 2.05 -3.56 4.20
CA MET A 46 1.52 -3.67 2.83
C MET A 46 0.00 -3.81 2.81
N VAL A 47 -0.56 -4.64 3.70
CA VAL A 47 -2.02 -4.80 3.82
C VAL A 47 -2.66 -3.50 4.27
N LEU A 48 -2.14 -2.85 5.31
CA LEU A 48 -2.66 -1.57 5.80
C LEU A 48 -2.59 -0.48 4.73
N GLN A 49 -1.51 -0.44 3.94
CA GLN A 49 -1.38 0.50 2.83
C GLN A 49 -2.42 0.22 1.73
N PHE A 50 -2.65 -1.05 1.40
CA PHE A 50 -3.67 -1.45 0.43
C PHE A 50 -5.07 -1.02 0.90
N GLU A 51 -5.45 -1.26 2.15
CA GLU A 51 -6.76 -0.82 2.69
C GLU A 51 -6.96 0.69 2.56
N ARG A 52 -5.91 1.47 2.87
CA ARG A 52 -5.98 2.94 2.77
C ARG A 52 -6.11 3.45 1.35
N GLN A 53 -5.66 2.69 0.35
CA GLN A 53 -5.67 3.09 -1.06
C GLN A 53 -6.90 2.54 -1.80
N ASN A 54 -7.36 1.34 -1.45
CA ASN A 54 -8.41 0.61 -2.15
C ASN A 54 -9.73 0.51 -1.37
N CYS A 55 -9.73 0.55 -0.04
CA CYS A 55 -10.94 0.52 0.80
C CYS A 55 -11.30 1.88 1.40
N ALA A 56 -10.47 2.91 1.20
CA ALA A 56 -10.87 4.26 1.58
C ALA A 56 -12.18 4.60 0.82
N PRO A 57 -13.18 5.20 1.50
CA PRO A 57 -14.33 5.74 0.77
C PRO A 57 -13.76 6.65 -0.29
N ASN A 58 -14.13 6.39 -1.54
CA ASN A 58 -13.71 7.13 -2.70
C ASN A 58 -13.85 8.63 -2.38
N LEU A 59 -12.75 9.31 -2.04
CA LEU A 59 -12.70 10.77 -1.99
C LEU A 59 -12.51 11.25 -3.43
N ASP A 60 -13.31 10.72 -4.35
CA ASP A 60 -13.46 11.21 -5.70
C ASP A 60 -14.52 12.31 -5.69
N ASP A 61 -14.20 13.38 -4.99
CA ASP A 61 -14.81 14.71 -5.17
C ASP A 61 -13.89 15.81 -4.64
N SER A 62 -12.58 15.56 -4.56
CA SER A 62 -11.60 16.62 -4.28
C SER A 62 -10.22 16.28 -4.83
N LYS A 63 -10.20 15.94 -6.12
CA LYS A 63 -9.11 16.44 -6.98
C LYS A 63 -9.32 17.93 -7.18
N ALA A 64 -9.28 18.70 -6.09
CA ALA A 64 -9.09 20.13 -6.16
C ALA A 64 -7.65 20.33 -6.65
N LEU A 65 -7.52 20.38 -7.98
CA LEU A 65 -6.41 21.03 -8.63
C LEU A 65 -6.36 22.44 -8.03
N VAL A 66 -5.50 22.66 -7.05
CA VAL A 66 -5.21 24.00 -6.53
C VAL A 66 -4.45 24.74 -7.63
N ASN A 67 -5.21 25.21 -8.62
CA ASN A 67 -4.80 26.34 -9.40
C ASN A 67 -5.30 27.58 -8.66
N ALA A 68 -4.53 28.03 -7.67
CA ALA A 68 -4.68 29.37 -7.15
C ALA A 68 -4.06 30.32 -8.18
N SER A 69 -4.88 30.74 -9.13
CA SER A 69 -4.62 31.87 -10.02
C SER A 69 -4.28 33.15 -9.24
N ALA A 70 -3.47 33.99 -9.90
CA ALA A 70 -3.47 35.45 -9.81
C ALA A 70 -2.98 36.11 -8.50
N GLY A 71 -1.76 36.65 -8.56
CA GLY A 71 -1.30 37.64 -7.59
C GLY A 71 -0.05 38.39 -8.01
N LYS A 72 -0.13 39.29 -9.00
CA LYS A 72 0.17 40.74 -8.91
C LYS A 72 0.31 41.36 -10.32
N PRO A 73 -0.41 42.46 -10.63
CA PRO A 73 -0.16 43.27 -11.81
C PRO A 73 1.04 44.22 -11.58
N GLN A 74 1.63 44.63 -12.70
CA GLN A 74 2.31 45.92 -12.91
C GLN A 74 3.74 46.08 -12.38
N GLY A 75 4.69 46.01 -13.32
CA GLY A 75 6.05 46.49 -13.21
C GLY A 75 6.53 46.99 -14.57
N SER A 76 5.90 48.06 -15.08
CA SER A 76 6.44 48.86 -16.19
C SER A 76 6.68 50.27 -15.65
N GLY A 77 7.93 50.58 -15.37
CA GLY A 77 8.34 51.89 -14.88
C GLY A 77 9.82 52.09 -15.10
N SER A 78 10.10 52.76 -16.24
CA SER A 78 11.29 53.56 -16.61
C SER A 78 12.66 52.88 -16.70
#